data_AF-A0A7J9I5L9-F1
#
_entry.id   AF-A0A7J9I5L9-F1
#
_cell.length_a   1.000
_cell.length_b   1.000
_cell.length_c   1.000
_cell.angle_alpha   90.00
_cell.angle_beta   90.00
_cell.angle_gamma   90.00
#
_symmetry.space_group_name_H-M   'P 1'
#
loop_
_entity.id
_entity.type
_entity.pdbx_description
1 polymer ?
#
loop_
_entity_poly.entity_id
_entity_poly.type
_entity_poly.pdbx_seq_one_letter_code
_entity_poly.pdbx_strand_id
1 'polypeptide(L)'
;MANLSMVGADLANLNIMDEEEDPLVVIGDDISADIEYGLCLVGRVLTDSIVNFPSLKNTLADLWHPLRGVSIMEIEDKRILFRYYSEIDLKRVMDGMPWFFNRHLIVFHTLIRGEDPFTIPLWITVFWVQIHNLPVGFITEGMARQFRDFIGKFMKYDASMVTRGISKYMRI
;
A
#
# COMPACT_ATOMS: atom_id res chain seq x y z
N MET A 1 -18.16 38.86 45.73
CA MET A 1 -18.28 37.55 45.05
C MET A 1 -17.47 37.63 43.76
N ALA A 2 -16.66 36.58 43.53
CA ALA A 2 -15.87 36.22 42.35
C ALA A 2 -14.76 37.21 41.87
N ASN A 3 -13.52 36.89 42.26
CA ASN A 3 -12.27 37.48 41.77
C ASN A 3 -11.99 37.05 40.32
N LEU A 4 -11.69 38.03 39.45
CA LEU A 4 -11.37 37.86 38.03
C LEU A 4 -9.85 37.71 37.78
N SER A 5 -9.06 37.15 38.71
CA SER A 5 -7.59 37.17 38.61
C SER A 5 -6.90 35.80 38.67
N MET A 6 -7.63 34.69 38.44
CA MET A 6 -7.09 33.34 38.66
C MET A 6 -6.84 32.52 37.39
N VAL A 7 -6.77 33.15 36.21
CA VAL A 7 -6.49 32.44 34.94
C VAL A 7 -5.20 32.96 34.26
N GLY A 8 -4.60 34.04 34.77
CA GLY A 8 -3.39 34.64 34.19
C GLY A 8 -2.05 34.16 34.78
N ALA A 9 -2.06 33.41 35.88
CA ALA A 9 -0.84 33.04 36.60
C ALA A 9 -0.31 31.63 36.28
N ASP A 10 -1.16 30.73 35.77
CA ASP A 10 -0.78 29.34 35.49
C ASP A 10 -0.29 29.10 34.05
N LEU A 11 -0.26 30.14 33.21
CA LEU A 11 0.25 30.06 31.83
C LEU A 11 1.68 30.59 31.67
N ALA A 12 2.24 31.22 32.72
CA ALA A 12 3.55 31.86 32.65
C ALA A 12 4.73 30.91 33.01
N ASN A 13 4.47 29.64 33.30
CA ASN A 13 5.48 28.66 33.74
C ASN A 13 5.73 27.51 32.76
N LEU A 14 5.28 27.61 31.51
CA LEU A 14 5.69 26.69 30.45
C LEU A 14 7.02 27.16 29.85
N ASN A 15 8.11 26.90 30.58
CA ASN A 15 9.45 27.05 30.07
C ASN A 15 9.84 25.76 29.34
N ILE A 16 9.84 25.77 28.00
CA ILE A 16 10.39 24.68 27.21
C ILE A 16 11.91 24.84 27.28
N MET A 17 12.51 24.22 28.29
CA MET A 17 13.94 23.99 28.30
C MET A 17 14.22 22.75 27.46
N ASP A 18 14.92 22.95 26.36
CA ASP A 18 15.49 21.90 25.52
C ASP A 18 16.49 21.09 26.34
N GLU A 19 16.09 19.93 26.89
CA GLU A 19 16.94 18.78 27.25
C GLU A 19 16.10 17.74 28.01
N GLU A 20 15.54 16.77 27.28
CA GLU A 20 15.28 15.39 27.74
C GLU A 20 14.83 14.56 26.53
N GLU A 21 15.80 14.12 25.70
CA GLU A 21 15.64 12.86 24.96
C GLU A 21 15.77 11.74 26.00
N ASP A 22 14.72 11.54 26.79
CA ASP A 22 14.58 10.28 27.51
C ASP A 22 14.30 9.20 26.46
N PRO A 23 15.18 8.19 26.30
CA PRO A 23 14.85 7.06 25.45
C PRO A 23 13.59 6.42 26.03
N LEU A 24 12.55 6.31 25.21
CA LEU A 24 11.34 5.58 25.56
C LEU A 24 11.74 4.13 25.88
N VAL A 25 11.94 3.84 27.17
CA VAL A 25 12.12 2.48 27.64
C VAL A 25 10.77 1.80 27.48
N VAL A 26 10.65 1.02 26.41
CA VAL A 26 9.52 0.09 26.22
C VAL A 26 9.65 -0.96 27.31
N ILE A 27 9.04 -0.69 28.46
CA ILE A 27 8.79 -1.70 29.47
C ILE A 27 7.94 -2.75 28.77
N GLY A 28 8.48 -3.96 28.67
CA GLY A 28 7.85 -5.09 28.02
C GLY A 28 6.54 -5.43 28.72
N ASP A 29 5.47 -4.78 28.30
CA ASP A 29 4.17 -5.41 28.27
C ASP A 29 4.21 -6.39 27.10
N ASP A 30 3.81 -7.64 27.38
CA ASP A 30 3.40 -8.64 26.41
C ASP A 30 2.20 -8.12 25.59
N ILE A 31 2.42 -7.06 24.81
CA ILE A 31 1.55 -6.68 23.72
C ILE A 31 1.94 -7.64 22.60
N SER A 32 1.51 -8.90 22.72
CA SER A 32 1.03 -9.61 21.55
C SER A 32 -0.23 -8.88 21.08
N ALA A 33 -0.07 -7.63 20.64
CA ALA A 33 -0.98 -7.05 19.70
C ALA A 33 -0.84 -8.02 18.56
N ASP A 34 -1.89 -8.81 18.33
CA ASP A 34 -2.20 -9.23 16.99
C ASP A 34 -2.18 -7.94 16.16
N ILE A 35 -0.99 -7.58 15.67
CA ILE A 35 -0.86 -6.78 14.46
C ILE A 35 -1.72 -7.58 13.53
N GLU A 36 -2.87 -7.03 13.17
CA GLU A 36 -3.71 -7.62 12.15
C GLU A 36 -2.90 -7.53 10.87
N TYR A 37 -1.98 -8.49 10.68
CA TYR A 37 -1.00 -8.53 9.60
C TYR A 37 -1.72 -8.48 8.25
N GLY A 38 -2.99 -8.89 8.22
CA GLY A 38 -3.88 -8.78 7.06
C GLY A 38 -4.11 -7.35 6.55
N LEU A 39 -3.81 -6.31 7.34
CA LEU A 39 -3.84 -4.90 6.90
C LEU A 39 -2.47 -4.31 6.58
N CYS A 40 -1.42 -5.14 6.58
CA CYS A 40 -0.07 -4.73 6.27
C CYS A 40 0.35 -5.18 4.87
N LEU A 41 1.09 -4.31 4.20
CA LEU A 41 1.65 -4.53 2.87
C LEU A 41 3.13 -4.19 2.95
N VAL A 42 3.99 -5.08 2.48
CA VAL A 42 5.40 -4.77 2.27
C VAL A 42 5.62 -4.51 0.78
N GLY A 43 6.40 -3.49 0.46
CA GLY A 43 6.72 -3.17 -0.92
C GLY A 43 8.15 -2.68 -1.12
N ARG A 44 8.58 -2.68 -2.38
CA ARG A 44 9.90 -2.21 -2.81
C ARG A 44 9.80 -1.57 -4.17
N VAL A 45 10.47 -0.43 -4.34
CA VAL A 45 10.62 0.21 -5.66
C VAL A 45 11.71 -0.53 -6.43
N LEU A 46 11.40 -0.99 -7.65
CA LEU A 46 12.35 -1.69 -8.52
C LEU A 46 13.31 -0.69 -9.17
N THR A 47 14.31 -0.29 -8.39
CA THR A 47 15.41 0.56 -8.83
C THR A 47 16.66 0.35 -7.99
N ASP A 48 17.82 0.43 -8.64
CA ASP A 48 19.11 0.42 -7.94
C ASP A 48 19.47 1.79 -7.36
N SER A 49 18.82 2.85 -7.84
CA SER A 49 19.00 4.20 -7.31
C SER A 49 18.48 4.34 -5.88
N ILE A 50 18.96 5.37 -5.19
CA ILE A 50 18.42 5.78 -3.89
C ILE A 50 17.09 6.49 -4.15
N VAL A 51 16.05 6.05 -3.45
CA VAL A 51 14.71 6.65 -3.53
C VAL A 51 14.58 7.69 -2.43
N ASN A 52 14.10 8.88 -2.75
CA ASN A 52 13.75 9.87 -1.74
C ASN A 52 12.48 9.39 -1.01
N PHE A 53 12.66 8.79 0.16
CA PHE A 53 11.56 8.22 0.94
C PHE A 53 10.49 9.25 1.32
N PRO A 54 10.82 10.45 1.85
CA PRO A 54 9.82 11.49 2.10
C PRO A 54 8.94 11.82 0.88
N SER A 55 9.54 11.97 -0.30
CA SER A 55 8.80 12.22 -1.54
C SER A 55 7.92 11.04 -1.93
N LEU A 56 8.42 9.81 -1.82
CA LEU A 56 7.63 8.60 -2.09
C LEU A 56 6.43 8.50 -1.17
N LYS A 57 6.67 8.67 0.14
CA LYS A 57 5.64 8.59 1.18
C LYS A 57 4.52 9.58 0.93
N ASN A 58 4.85 10.85 0.71
CA ASN A 58 3.86 11.89 0.47
C ASN A 58 3.10 11.62 -0.83
N THR A 59 3.82 11.28 -1.91
CA THR A 59 3.19 10.99 -3.21
C THR A 59 2.20 9.83 -3.14
N LEU A 60 2.55 8.72 -2.48
CA LEU A 60 1.67 7.56 -2.36
C LEU A 60 0.49 7.83 -1.42
N ALA A 61 0.72 8.52 -0.30
CA ALA A 61 -0.36 8.90 0.62
C ALA A 61 -1.39 9.80 -0.08
N ASP A 62 -0.93 10.81 -0.84
CA ASP A 62 -1.77 11.72 -1.59
C ASP A 62 -2.50 11.01 -2.75
N LEU A 63 -1.80 10.15 -3.48
CA LEU A 63 -2.34 9.42 -4.63
C LEU A 63 -3.43 8.41 -4.23
N TRP A 64 -3.18 7.61 -3.18
CA TRP A 64 -4.12 6.60 -2.74
C TRP A 64 -5.27 7.18 -1.92
N HIS A 65 -5.02 8.30 -1.24
CA HIS A 65 -5.99 9.02 -0.42
C HIS A 65 -6.88 8.07 0.43
N PRO A 66 -6.28 7.21 1.29
CA PRO A 66 -7.03 6.24 2.07
C PRO A 66 -8.01 6.93 3.02
N LEU A 67 -9.21 6.37 3.16
CA LEU A 67 -10.27 6.93 3.99
C LEU A 67 -9.91 6.99 5.47
N ARG A 68 -9.19 5.98 5.98
CA ARG A 68 -8.76 5.90 7.38
C ARG A 68 -7.27 6.17 7.58
N GLY A 69 -6.60 6.70 6.54
CA GLY A 69 -5.16 6.92 6.57
C GLY A 69 -4.34 5.65 6.30
N VAL A 70 -3.03 5.85 6.21
CA VAL A 70 -2.02 4.80 6.06
C VAL A 70 -0.76 5.21 6.81
N SER A 71 -0.15 4.29 7.55
CA SER A 71 1.21 4.48 8.07
C SER A 71 2.20 3.93 7.05
N ILE A 72 3.19 4.74 6.67
CA ILE A 72 4.23 4.37 5.70
C ILE A 72 5.58 4.55 6.39
N MET A 73 6.32 3.46 6.48
CA MET A 73 7.63 3.37 7.15
C MET A 73 8.65 2.72 6.23
N GLU A 74 9.83 3.31 6.12
CA GLU A 74 10.97 2.67 5.49
C GLU A 74 11.55 1.63 6.47
N ILE A 75 11.82 0.44 5.97
CA ILE A 75 12.49 -0.63 6.71
C ILE A 75 13.78 -0.99 5.96
N GLU A 76 14.52 -1.99 6.45
CA GLU A 76 15.79 -2.40 5.86
C GLU A 76 15.69 -2.86 4.39
N ASP A 77 16.81 -2.82 3.67
CA ASP A 77 16.93 -3.27 2.26
C ASP A 77 15.96 -2.58 1.26
N LYS A 78 15.79 -1.26 1.40
CA LYS A 78 14.91 -0.44 0.54
C LYS A 78 13.45 -0.92 0.51
N ARG A 79 13.03 -1.63 1.56
CA ARG A 79 11.65 -2.10 1.73
C ARG A 79 10.85 -1.03 2.45
N ILE A 80 9.55 -1.05 2.21
CA ILE A 80 8.61 -0.07 2.75
C ILE A 80 7.45 -0.87 3.32
N LEU A 81 7.15 -0.63 4.59
CA LEU A 81 5.99 -1.20 5.26
C LEU A 81 4.85 -0.18 5.22
N PHE A 82 3.72 -0.62 4.69
CA PHE A 82 2.47 0.11 4.67
C PHE A 82 1.50 -0.57 5.62
N ARG A 83 0.96 0.17 6.59
CA ARG A 83 -0.09 -0.30 7.50
C ARG A 83 -1.36 0.49 7.26
N TYR A 84 -2.40 -0.20 6.83
CA TYR A 84 -3.73 0.36 6.64
C TYR A 84 -4.58 0.19 7.89
N TYR A 85 -5.61 1.02 8.01
CA TYR A 85 -6.59 0.98 9.09
C TYR A 85 -8.00 0.59 8.61
N SER A 86 -8.09 0.15 7.35
CA SER A 86 -9.31 -0.20 6.64
C SER A 86 -9.01 -1.23 5.55
N GLU A 87 -9.72 -2.35 5.58
CA GLU A 87 -9.65 -3.37 4.51
C GLU A 87 -10.04 -2.79 3.14
N ILE A 88 -10.97 -1.84 3.12
CA ILE A 88 -11.45 -1.19 1.89
C ILE A 88 -10.31 -0.39 1.24
N ASP A 89 -9.51 0.32 2.06
CA ASP A 89 -8.39 1.10 1.55
C ASP A 89 -7.28 0.19 1.02
N LEU A 90 -6.92 -0.86 1.76
CA LEU A 90 -5.94 -1.85 1.29
C LEU A 90 -6.42 -2.50 -0.01
N LYS A 91 -7.68 -2.96 -0.05
CA LYS A 91 -8.26 -3.58 -1.24
C LYS A 91 -8.23 -2.66 -2.45
N ARG A 92 -8.55 -1.37 -2.28
CA ARG A 92 -8.49 -0.39 -3.37
C ARG A 92 -7.08 -0.23 -3.92
N VAL A 93 -6.07 -0.21 -3.04
CA VAL A 93 -4.66 -0.13 -3.47
C VAL A 93 -4.25 -1.42 -4.19
N MET A 94 -4.62 -2.60 -3.68
CA MET A 94 -4.32 -3.88 -4.34
C MET A 94 -5.01 -4.01 -5.70
N ASP A 95 -6.29 -3.66 -5.80
CA ASP A 95 -7.06 -3.73 -7.05
C ASP A 95 -6.58 -2.70 -8.10
N GLY A 96 -5.92 -1.62 -7.64
CA GLY A 96 -5.35 -0.57 -8.49
C GLY A 96 -3.95 -0.88 -9.05
N MET A 97 -3.36 -2.02 -8.69
CA MET A 97 -2.03 -2.41 -9.20
C MET A 97 -2.00 -2.54 -10.74
N PRO A 98 -0.84 -2.28 -11.38
CA PRO A 98 0.46 -1.93 -10.77
C PRO A 98 0.57 -0.45 -10.35
N TRP A 99 1.42 -0.15 -9.37
CA TRP A 99 1.78 1.23 -8.99
C TRP A 99 3.23 1.56 -9.35
N PHE A 100 3.47 2.85 -9.61
CA PHE A 100 4.78 3.36 -9.98
C PHE A 100 5.13 4.59 -9.14
N PHE A 101 6.41 4.74 -8.84
CA PHE A 101 6.97 5.97 -8.31
C PHE A 101 8.15 6.40 -9.20
N ASN A 102 8.13 7.64 -9.70
CA ASN A 102 9.16 8.17 -10.59
C ASN A 102 9.51 7.24 -11.77
N ARG A 103 8.50 6.64 -12.41
CA ARG A 103 8.61 5.67 -13.52
C ARG A 103 9.23 4.32 -13.14
N HIS A 104 9.49 4.06 -11.86
CA HIS A 104 9.90 2.76 -11.36
C HIS A 104 8.71 2.01 -10.78
N LEU A 105 8.59 0.73 -11.12
CA LEU A 105 7.53 -0.15 -10.61
C LEU A 105 7.70 -0.36 -9.11
N ILE A 106 6.60 -0.38 -8.38
CA ILE A 106 6.57 -0.82 -6.98
C ILE A 106 5.99 -2.24 -6.94
N VAL A 107 6.76 -3.17 -6.37
CA VAL A 107 6.30 -4.53 -6.09
C VAL A 107 5.79 -4.59 -4.67
N PHE A 108 4.72 -5.33 -4.46
CA PHE A 108 4.04 -5.43 -3.17
C PHE A 108 3.71 -6.86 -2.81
N HIS A 109 3.64 -7.14 -1.51
CA HIS A 109 3.16 -8.40 -0.93
C HIS A 109 2.34 -8.11 0.32
N THR A 110 1.10 -8.61 0.36
CA THR A 110 0.23 -8.50 1.54
C THR A 110 0.71 -9.47 2.60
N LEU A 111 1.04 -8.97 3.79
CA LEU A 111 1.51 -9.81 4.87
C LEU A 111 0.40 -10.73 5.37
N ILE A 112 0.75 -11.98 5.64
CA ILE A 112 -0.10 -12.89 6.42
C ILE A 112 0.56 -13.21 7.76
N ARG A 113 -0.22 -13.77 8.69
CA ARG A 113 0.26 -14.10 10.03
C ARG A 113 1.47 -15.05 9.95
N GLY A 114 2.57 -14.66 10.60
CA GLY A 114 3.80 -15.44 10.66
C GLY A 114 4.80 -15.17 9.54
N GLU A 115 4.47 -14.31 8.58
CA GLU A 115 5.45 -13.83 7.61
C GLU A 115 6.30 -12.70 8.18
N ASP A 116 7.56 -12.69 7.77
CA ASP A 116 8.52 -11.66 8.12
C ASP A 116 8.69 -10.66 6.94
N PRO A 117 8.35 -9.37 7.12
CA PRO A 117 8.46 -8.37 6.05
C PRO A 117 9.89 -8.18 5.52
N PHE A 118 10.92 -8.52 6.28
CA PHE A 118 12.31 -8.37 5.88
C PHE A 118 12.76 -9.47 4.90
N THR A 119 12.18 -10.66 4.98
CA THR A 119 12.60 -11.84 4.21
C THR A 119 11.70 -12.19 3.04
N ILE A 120 10.48 -11.62 2.98
CA ILE A 120 9.53 -11.90 1.91
C ILE A 120 10.10 -11.55 0.52
N PRO A 121 9.93 -12.43 -0.47
CA PRO A 121 10.35 -12.17 -1.84
C PRO A 121 9.47 -11.13 -2.55
N LEU A 122 10.09 -10.08 -3.09
CA LEU A 122 9.42 -8.98 -3.81
C LEU A 122 9.81 -8.94 -5.29
N TRP A 123 9.62 -10.04 -6.00
CA TRP A 123 9.93 -10.17 -7.45
C TRP A 123 8.73 -10.55 -8.31
N ILE A 124 7.54 -10.73 -7.73
CA ILE A 124 6.30 -11.04 -8.45
C ILE A 124 5.35 -9.84 -8.33
N THR A 125 4.72 -9.46 -9.43
CA THR A 125 3.66 -8.44 -9.42
C THR A 125 2.58 -8.79 -10.43
N VAL A 126 1.41 -8.15 -10.27
CA VAL A 126 0.21 -8.40 -11.09
C VAL A 126 0.00 -7.25 -12.04
N PHE A 127 -0.23 -7.58 -13.31
CA PHE A 127 -0.56 -6.61 -14.35
C PHE A 127 -1.90 -6.95 -14.99
N TRP A 128 -2.59 -5.91 -15.42
CA TRP A 128 -3.66 -6.04 -16.39
C TRP A 128 -3.07 -6.06 -17.80
N VAL A 129 -3.41 -7.07 -18.57
CA VAL A 129 -2.96 -7.22 -19.95
C VAL A 129 -4.12 -6.98 -20.89
N GLN A 130 -3.91 -6.10 -21.87
CA GLN A 130 -4.86 -5.85 -22.94
C GLN A 130 -4.44 -6.62 -24.20
N ILE A 131 -5.31 -7.49 -24.68
CA ILE A 131 -5.13 -8.27 -25.90
C ILE A 131 -5.96 -7.63 -27.01
N HIS A 132 -5.27 -7.10 -28.00
CA HIS A 132 -5.87 -6.39 -29.13
C HIS A 132 -5.98 -7.29 -30.36
N ASN A 133 -6.76 -6.81 -31.34
CA ASN A 133 -6.90 -7.44 -32.67
C ASN A 133 -7.41 -8.89 -32.63
N LEU A 134 -8.24 -9.21 -31.64
CA LEU A 134 -8.91 -10.50 -31.58
C LEU A 134 -10.04 -10.55 -32.62
N PRO A 135 -10.15 -11.64 -33.41
CA PRO A 135 -11.27 -11.81 -34.33
C PRO A 135 -12.61 -11.78 -33.60
N VAL A 136 -13.67 -11.39 -34.32
CA VAL A 136 -15.04 -11.39 -33.78
C VAL A 136 -15.38 -12.81 -33.29
N GLY A 137 -15.88 -12.92 -32.06
CA GLY A 137 -16.17 -14.20 -31.40
C GLY A 137 -15.04 -14.79 -30.56
N PHE A 138 -13.83 -14.19 -30.55
CA PHE A 138 -12.70 -14.64 -29.72
C PHE A 138 -12.59 -13.90 -28.38
N ILE A 139 -13.39 -12.85 -28.15
CA ILE A 139 -13.49 -12.17 -26.85
C ILE A 139 -14.44 -12.97 -25.95
N THR A 140 -14.00 -14.16 -25.55
CA THR A 140 -14.75 -15.06 -24.68
C THR A 140 -13.89 -15.45 -23.48
N GLU A 141 -14.54 -15.85 -22.39
CA GLU A 141 -13.82 -16.34 -21.20
C GLU A 141 -12.97 -17.57 -21.51
N GLY A 142 -13.41 -18.44 -22.44
CA GLY A 142 -12.66 -19.60 -22.89
C GLY A 142 -11.32 -19.22 -23.54
N MET A 143 -11.30 -18.23 -24.43
CA MET A 143 -10.04 -17.77 -25.04
C MET A 143 -9.20 -16.96 -24.05
N ALA A 144 -9.83 -16.21 -23.14
CA ALA A 144 -9.13 -15.54 -22.05
C ALA A 144 -8.32 -16.54 -21.22
N ARG A 145 -8.89 -17.72 -20.91
CA ARG A 145 -8.17 -18.78 -20.19
C ARG A 145 -7.02 -19.39 -20.99
N GLN A 146 -7.09 -19.45 -22.32
CA GLN A 146 -5.98 -19.95 -23.13
C GLN A 146 -4.83 -18.95 -23.21
N PHE A 147 -5.13 -17.66 -23.45
CA PHE A 147 -4.10 -16.61 -23.44
C PHE A 147 -3.44 -16.47 -22.07
N ARG A 148 -4.24 -16.61 -21.02
CA ARG A 148 -3.81 -16.66 -19.63
C ARG A 148 -2.63 -17.62 -19.43
N ASP A 149 -2.78 -18.89 -19.77
CA ASP A 149 -1.78 -19.91 -19.41
C ASP A 149 -0.49 -19.73 -20.22
N PHE A 150 -0.58 -19.04 -21.36
CA PHE A 150 0.58 -18.66 -22.16
C PHE A 150 1.37 -17.48 -21.58
N ILE A 151 0.70 -16.47 -21.02
CA ILE A 151 1.34 -15.22 -20.55
C ILE A 151 1.92 -15.38 -19.14
N GLY A 152 1.27 -16.13 -18.25
CA GLY A 152 1.76 -16.35 -16.89
C GLY A 152 0.71 -16.87 -15.92
N LYS A 153 0.93 -16.65 -14.62
CA LYS A 153 -0.06 -17.03 -13.59
C LYS A 153 -1.24 -16.06 -13.65
N PHE A 154 -2.40 -16.59 -14.05
CA PHE A 154 -3.64 -15.84 -14.05
C PHE A 154 -4.02 -15.31 -12.68
N MET A 155 -4.60 -14.12 -12.67
CA MET A 155 -5.36 -13.64 -11.51
C MET A 155 -6.84 -13.49 -11.84
N LYS A 156 -7.21 -12.74 -12.88
CA LYS A 156 -8.61 -12.34 -13.09
C LYS A 156 -8.92 -11.94 -14.54
N TYR A 157 -10.12 -12.27 -15.02
CA TYR A 157 -10.67 -11.78 -16.29
C TYR A 157 -11.67 -10.65 -16.03
N ASP A 158 -11.58 -9.55 -16.79
CA ASP A 158 -12.53 -8.45 -16.70
C ASP A 158 -13.72 -8.66 -17.66
N ALA A 159 -14.78 -9.30 -17.15
CA ALA A 159 -16.00 -9.56 -17.90
C ALA A 159 -16.89 -8.31 -18.09
N SER A 160 -16.60 -7.19 -17.42
CA SER A 160 -17.44 -5.99 -17.46
C SER A 160 -17.48 -5.31 -18.84
N MET A 161 -16.46 -5.56 -19.66
CA MET A 161 -16.37 -5.03 -21.02
C MET A 161 -17.22 -5.83 -22.03
N VAL A 162 -17.39 -7.13 -21.80
CA VAL A 162 -18.20 -8.00 -22.68
C VAL A 162 -19.68 -7.71 -22.53
N THR A 163 -20.14 -7.47 -21.29
CA THR A 163 -21.55 -7.13 -21.00
C THR A 163 -21.97 -5.76 -21.54
N ARG A 164 -21.03 -4.88 -21.89
CA ARG A 164 -21.29 -3.56 -22.49
C ARG A 164 -21.33 -3.56 -24.02
N GLY A 165 -21.14 -4.71 -24.68
CA GLY A 165 -21.36 -4.91 -26.12
C GLY A 165 -20.35 -4.24 -27.06
N ILE A 166 -19.33 -3.56 -26.55
CA ILE A 166 -18.29 -2.89 -27.36
C ILE A 166 -16.94 -3.12 -26.69
N SER A 167 -16.26 -4.21 -27.04
CA SER A 167 -14.87 -4.43 -26.60
C SER A 167 -13.95 -4.48 -27.81
N LYS A 168 -13.10 -3.45 -27.95
CA LYS A 168 -12.01 -3.40 -28.95
C LYS A 168 -10.82 -4.29 -28.58
N TYR A 169 -10.79 -4.75 -27.34
CA TYR A 169 -9.74 -5.60 -26.77
C TYR A 169 -10.31 -6.49 -25.68
N MET A 170 -9.60 -7.56 -25.35
CA MET A 170 -9.85 -8.36 -24.15
C MET A 170 -8.91 -7.90 -23.05
N ARG A 171 -9.40 -7.79 -21.80
CA ARG A 171 -8.56 -7.48 -20.64
C ARG A 171 -8.50 -8.68 -19.70
N ILE A 172 -7.31 -9.21 -19.48
CA ILE A 172 -7.00 -10.34 -18.60
C ILE A 172 -5.92 -9.99 -17.56
#